data_AF-A0A4V2D3L4-F1
#
_entry.id   AF-A0A4V2D3L4-F1
#
_cell.length_a   1.000
_cell.length_b   1.000
_cell.length_c   1.000
_cell.angle_alpha   90.00
_cell.angle_beta   90.00
_cell.angle_gamma   90.00
#
_symmetry.space_group_name_H-M   'P 1'
#
loop_
_entity.id
_entity.type
_entity.pdbx_description
1 polymer ?
#
loop_
_entity_poly.entity_id
_entity_poly.type
_entity_poly.pdbx_seq_one_letter_code
_entity_poly.pdbx_strand_id
1 'polypeptide(L)'
;MSLESINRALVSHDLVQDLKWNANLREEFVKDEAAVLDRYELTRAERTAIEERDFRSLYDLGFHPYLGAQFARILFANNKSGATSAVQHLLASIRREPAPGHADADHA
;
A
#
# COMPACT_ATOMS: atom_id res chain seq x y z
N MET A 1 -10.24 12.84 6.93
CA MET A 1 -8.78 12.90 7.18
C MET A 1 -8.34 14.34 6.96
N SER A 2 -8.02 15.09 8.01
CA SER A 2 -7.40 16.42 7.88
C SER A 2 -5.89 16.24 7.65
N LEU A 3 -5.25 17.16 6.90
CA LEU A 3 -3.78 17.15 6.76
C LEU A 3 -3.07 17.42 8.10
N GLU A 4 -3.79 17.93 9.10
CA GLU A 4 -3.28 18.22 10.44
C GLU A 4 -3.00 16.96 11.28
N SER A 5 -3.56 15.80 10.91
CA SER A 5 -3.35 14.53 11.62
C SER A 5 -2.22 13.68 11.02
N ILE A 6 -1.39 14.24 10.13
CA ILE A 6 -0.29 13.51 9.52
C ILE A 6 0.84 13.32 10.54
N ASN A 7 1.18 12.06 10.82
CA ASN A 7 2.31 11.71 11.66
C ASN A 7 3.57 11.59 10.81
N ARG A 8 4.41 12.63 10.82
CA ARG A 8 5.65 12.69 10.02
C ARG A 8 6.77 11.74 10.49
N ALA A 9 6.58 11.06 11.62
CA ALA A 9 7.54 10.10 12.13
C ALA A 9 7.33 8.67 11.60
N LEU A 10 6.30 8.46 10.77
CA LEU A 10 6.04 7.14 10.17
C LEU A 10 7.09 6.82 9.10
N VAL A 11 7.88 5.78 9.36
CA VAL A 11 8.92 5.27 8.45
C VAL A 11 8.32 4.76 7.14
N SER A 12 7.05 4.35 7.18
CA SER A 12 6.30 3.99 5.97
C SER A 12 6.23 5.13 4.93
N HIS A 13 6.37 6.41 5.32
CA HIS A 13 6.44 7.51 4.34
C HIS A 13 7.70 7.42 3.48
N ASP A 14 8.84 7.11 4.10
CA ASP A 14 10.13 6.96 3.43
C ASP A 14 10.12 5.72 2.54
N LEU A 15 9.61 4.58 3.04
CA LEU A 15 9.41 3.35 2.25
C LEU A 15 8.69 3.65 0.93
N VAL A 16 7.57 4.39 0.97
CA VAL A 16 6.79 4.67 -0.24
C VAL A 16 7.53 5.60 -1.19
N GLN A 17 8.29 6.56 -0.68
CA GLN A 17 9.11 7.44 -1.51
C GLN A 17 10.25 6.67 -2.18
N ASP A 18 10.93 5.79 -1.44
CA ASP A 18 12.00 4.95 -1.96
C ASP A 18 11.46 4.00 -3.02
N LEU A 19 10.35 3.31 -2.75
CA LEU A 19 9.68 2.46 -3.73
C LEU A 19 9.27 3.26 -4.96
N LYS A 20 8.83 4.51 -4.83
CA LYS A 20 8.44 5.35 -5.97
C LYS A 20 9.63 5.63 -6.88
N TRP A 21 10.78 6.00 -6.35
CA TRP A 21 11.92 6.46 -7.15
C TRP A 21 12.92 5.36 -7.52
N ASN A 22 12.94 4.23 -6.81
CA ASN A 22 13.87 3.13 -7.05
C ASN A 22 13.16 1.93 -7.68
N ALA A 23 13.37 1.73 -8.99
CA ALA A 23 12.79 0.61 -9.73
C ALA A 23 13.26 -0.75 -9.24
N ASN A 24 14.55 -0.91 -8.92
CA ASN A 24 15.11 -2.16 -8.42
C ASN A 24 14.51 -2.53 -7.06
N LEU A 25 14.39 -1.56 -6.15
CA LEU A 25 13.73 -1.77 -4.86
C LEU A 25 12.27 -2.19 -5.04
N ARG A 26 11.57 -1.60 -6.02
CA ARG A 26 10.19 -1.98 -6.34
C ARG A 26 10.10 -3.42 -6.85
N GLU A 27 11.02 -3.85 -7.71
CA GLU A 27 11.11 -5.23 -8.19
C GLU A 27 11.40 -6.20 -7.05
N GLU A 28 12.34 -5.86 -6.17
CA GLU A 28 12.62 -6.62 -4.95
C GLU A 28 11.39 -6.72 -4.05
N PHE A 29 10.66 -5.62 -3.87
CA PHE A 29 9.45 -5.56 -3.05
C PHE A 29 8.32 -6.45 -3.60
N VAL A 30 8.15 -6.48 -4.92
CA VAL A 30 7.18 -7.39 -5.57
C VAL A 30 7.58 -8.86 -5.40
N LYS A 31 8.89 -9.14 -5.42
CA LYS A 31 9.42 -10.51 -5.32
C LYS A 31 9.39 -11.04 -3.88
N ASP A 32 9.79 -10.21 -2.93
CA ASP A 32 9.92 -10.54 -1.51
C ASP A 32 9.66 -9.29 -0.66
N GLU A 33 8.38 -9.02 -0.45
CA GLU A 33 7.93 -7.88 0.33
C GLU A 33 8.52 -7.92 1.75
N ALA A 34 8.47 -9.06 2.42
CA ALA A 34 8.93 -9.19 3.80
C ALA A 34 10.41 -8.83 3.94
N ALA A 35 11.26 -9.32 3.03
CA ALA A 35 12.69 -9.02 3.04
C ALA A 35 13.01 -7.53 2.76
N VAL A 36 12.14 -6.83 2.02
CA VAL A 36 12.26 -5.38 1.85
C VAL A 36 11.78 -4.64 3.09
N LEU A 37 10.65 -5.04 3.67
CA LEU A 37 10.11 -4.42 4.89
C LEU A 37 11.08 -4.56 6.08
N ASP A 38 11.80 -5.67 6.19
CA ASP A 38 12.82 -5.90 7.23
C ASP A 38 13.99 -4.89 7.19
N ARG A 39 14.16 -4.15 6.09
CA ARG A 39 15.20 -3.11 5.95
C ARG A 39 14.79 -1.77 6.55
N TYR A 40 13.53 -1.61 6.91
CA TYR A 40 12.97 -0.39 7.47
C TYR A 40 12.62 -0.62 8.94
N GLU A 41 12.90 0.37 9.79
CA GLU A 41 12.52 0.35 11.21
C GLU A 41 11.02 0.67 11.40
N LEU A 42 10.17 -0.06 10.69
CA LEU A 42 8.72 0.08 10.78
C LEU A 42 8.26 -0.33 12.17
N THR A 43 7.32 0.44 12.73
CA THR A 43 6.58 -0.05 13.88
C THR A 43 5.79 -1.32 13.50
N ARG A 44 5.50 -2.17 14.49
CA ARG A 44 4.66 -3.36 14.25
C ARG A 44 3.32 -2.99 13.60
N ALA A 45 2.73 -1.87 14.01
CA ALA A 45 1.46 -1.40 13.46
C ALA A 45 1.56 -0.99 11.98
N GLU A 46 2.62 -0.27 11.60
CA GLU A 46 2.87 0.06 10.19
C GLU A 46 3.06 -1.21 9.36
N ARG A 47 3.91 -2.14 9.83
CA ARG A 47 4.20 -3.38 9.10
C ARG A 47 2.93 -4.22 8.88
N THR A 48 2.16 -4.45 9.94
CA THR A 48 0.90 -5.21 9.84
C THR A 48 -0.08 -4.54 8.87
N ALA A 49 -0.25 -3.22 8.95
CA ALA A 49 -1.14 -2.49 8.05
C ALA A 49 -0.68 -2.60 6.57
N ILE A 50 0.64 -2.59 6.31
CA ILE A 50 1.18 -2.77 4.97
C ILE A 50 0.94 -4.20 4.47
N GLU A 51 1.35 -5.21 5.22
CA GLU A 51 1.26 -6.64 4.85
C GLU A 51 -0.19 -7.05 4.59
N GLU A 52 -1.14 -6.57 5.41
CA GLU A 52 -2.57 -6.85 5.28
C GLU A 52 -3.29 -5.95 4.27
N ARG A 53 -2.59 -4.99 3.65
CA ARG A 53 -3.17 -3.98 2.75
C ARG A 53 -4.28 -3.15 3.42
N ASP A 54 -4.15 -2.92 4.73
CA ASP A 54 -5.09 -2.14 5.54
C ASP A 54 -4.70 -0.65 5.56
N PHE A 55 -5.08 0.06 4.49
CA PHE A 55 -4.88 1.50 4.37
C PHE A 55 -5.67 2.30 5.41
N ARG A 56 -6.77 1.75 5.94
CA ARG A 56 -7.52 2.42 6.99
C ARG A 56 -6.67 2.49 8.26
N SER A 57 -6.16 1.36 8.72
CA SER A 57 -5.26 1.32 9.88
C SER A 57 -4.01 2.16 9.65
N LEU A 58 -3.46 2.14 8.43
CA LEU A 58 -2.33 2.99 8.07
C LEU A 58 -2.68 4.49 8.18
N TYR A 59 -3.86 4.92 7.71
CA TYR A 59 -4.31 6.30 7.87
C TYR A 59 -4.66 6.67 9.31
N ASP A 60 -5.19 5.74 10.09
CA ASP A 60 -5.46 5.95 11.52
C ASP A 60 -4.15 6.18 12.30
N LEU A 61 -3.01 5.64 11.84
CA LEU A 61 -1.67 5.96 12.35
C LEU A 61 -1.15 7.35 11.95
N GLY A 62 -1.85 8.06 11.06
CA GLY A 62 -1.45 9.36 10.53
C GLY A 62 -0.69 9.30 9.21
N PHE A 63 -0.85 8.21 8.42
CA PHE A 63 -0.21 8.10 7.12
C PHE A 63 -0.74 9.11 6.10
N HIS A 64 0.11 9.55 5.17
CA HIS A 64 -0.23 10.67 4.29
C HIS A 64 -1.14 10.17 3.16
N PRO A 65 -2.35 10.75 2.95
CA PRO A 65 -3.30 10.26 1.95
C PRO A 65 -2.76 10.21 0.52
N TYR A 66 -2.00 11.23 0.10
CA TYR A 66 -1.33 11.25 -1.21
C TYR A 66 -0.31 10.11 -1.38
N LEU A 67 0.51 9.83 -0.38
CA LEU A 67 1.44 8.68 -0.41
C LEU A 67 0.66 7.37 -0.39
N GLY A 68 -0.46 7.29 0.32
CA GLY A 68 -1.34 6.12 0.31
C GLY A 68 -1.88 5.80 -1.09
N ALA A 69 -2.31 6.81 -1.85
CA ALA A 69 -2.71 6.64 -3.23
C ALA A 69 -1.57 6.19 -4.15
N GLN A 70 -0.35 6.68 -3.92
CA GLN A 70 0.85 6.23 -4.66
C GLN A 70 1.20 4.79 -4.31
N PHE A 71 1.14 4.43 -3.04
CA PHE A 71 1.47 3.10 -2.57
C PHE A 71 0.47 2.05 -3.06
N ALA A 72 -0.83 2.36 -3.03
CA ALA A 72 -1.86 1.50 -3.61
C ALA A 72 -1.60 1.21 -5.10
N ARG A 73 -1.11 2.19 -5.86
CA ARG A 73 -0.72 1.95 -7.26
C ARG A 73 0.48 1.01 -7.37
N ILE A 74 1.47 1.13 -6.50
CA ILE A 74 2.62 0.21 -6.49
C ILE A 74 2.17 -1.22 -6.16
N LEU A 75 1.28 -1.37 -5.17
CA LEU A 75 0.78 -2.66 -4.69
C LEU A 75 -0.17 -3.37 -5.66
N PHE A 76 -1.03 -2.62 -6.36
CA PHE A 76 -2.13 -3.21 -7.13
C PHE A 76 -2.06 -2.96 -8.65
N ALA A 77 -1.41 -1.89 -9.11
CA ALA A 77 -1.36 -1.60 -10.55
C ALA A 77 -0.33 -2.45 -11.30
N ASN A 78 0.65 -3.05 -10.61
CA ASN A 78 1.57 -4.03 -11.20
C ASN A 78 0.90 -5.37 -11.55
N ASN A 79 -0.31 -5.63 -11.05
CA ASN A 79 -1.03 -6.89 -11.25
C ASN A 79 -2.04 -6.75 -12.41
N LYS A 80 -1.57 -6.49 -13.64
CA LYS A 80 -2.33 -6.51 -14.93
C LYS A 80 -3.64 -5.68 -15.04
N SER A 81 -4.16 -5.05 -13.99
CA SER A 81 -5.51 -4.44 -13.96
C SER A 81 -5.55 -2.90 -13.96
N GLY A 82 -4.39 -2.23 -14.07
CA GLY A 82 -4.31 -0.78 -14.29
C GLY A 82 -4.68 0.11 -13.08
N ALA A 83 -4.48 1.43 -13.24
CA ALA A 83 -4.60 2.40 -12.14
C ALA A 83 -6.00 2.52 -11.50
N THR A 84 -7.06 2.17 -12.24
CA THR A 84 -8.45 2.17 -11.73
C THR A 84 -8.66 1.09 -10.66
N SER A 85 -8.09 -0.11 -10.87
CA SER A 85 -8.17 -1.21 -9.91
C SER A 85 -7.50 -0.82 -8.58
N ALA A 86 -6.32 -0.20 -8.62
CA ALA A 86 -5.60 0.25 -7.42
C ALA A 86 -6.41 1.23 -6.55
N VAL A 87 -7.14 2.16 -7.17
CA VAL A 87 -8.00 3.11 -6.45
C VAL A 87 -9.19 2.39 -5.82
N GLN A 88 -9.79 1.41 -6.50
CA GLN A 88 -10.90 0.63 -5.95
C GLN A 88 -10.47 -0.21 -4.75
N HIS A 89 -9.31 -0.87 -4.81
CA HIS A 89 -8.74 -1.58 -3.66
C HIS A 89 -8.47 -0.66 -2.47
N LEU A 90 -7.91 0.53 -2.71
CA LEU A 90 -7.70 1.53 -1.68
C LEU A 90 -9.02 1.96 -1.03
N LEU A 91 -10.04 2.28 -1.84
CA LEU A 91 -11.35 2.71 -1.33
C LEU A 91 -12.05 1.59 -0.55
N ALA A 92 -11.98 0.35 -1.02
CA ALA A 92 -12.55 -0.81 -0.34
C ALA A 92 -11.90 -0.99 1.06
N SER A 93 -10.58 -0.89 1.15
CA SER A 93 -9.84 -0.93 2.42
C SER A 93 -10.31 0.16 3.40
N ILE A 94 -10.41 1.41 2.94
CA ILE A 94 -10.90 2.54 3.75
C ILE A 94 -12.33 2.31 4.25
N ARG A 95 -13.21 1.78 3.38
CA ARG A 95 -14.63 1.56 3.68
C ARG A 95 -14.91 0.28 4.44
N ARG A 96 -13.91 -0.61 4.61
CA ARG A 96 -14.08 -1.99 5.10
C ARG A 96 -15.03 -2.80 4.22
N GLU A 97 -14.94 -2.61 2.92
CA GLU A 97 -15.65 -3.38 1.91
C GLU A 97 -14.73 -4.49 1.39
N PRO A 98 -15.28 -5.60 0.88
CA PRO A 98 -14.48 -6.60 0.20
C PRO A 98 -13.75 -5.98 -1.00
N ALA A 99 -12.49 -6.37 -1.19
CA ALA A 99 -11.70 -5.96 -2.34
C ALA A 99 -12.40 -6.38 -3.66
N PRO A 100 -12.37 -5.56 -4.72
CA PRO A 100 -12.92 -5.93 -6.01
C PRO A 100 -12.24 -7.21 -6.52
N GLY A 101 -13.05 -8.20 -6.92
CA GLY A 101 -12.59 -9.53 -7.28
C GLY A 101 -11.91 -9.60 -8.65
N HIS A 102 -10.88 -10.43 -8.74
CA HIS A 102 -10.64 -11.31 -9.89
C HIS A 102 -11.96 -11.99 -10.27
N ALA A 103 -12.70 -11.44 -11.23
CA ALA A 103 -13.79 -12.14 -11.88
C ALA A 103 -13.24 -12.76 -13.18
N ASP A 104 -13.28 -14.10 -13.21
CA ASP A 104 -13.26 -15.00 -14.37
C ASP A 104 -11.93 -15.24 -15.12
N ALA A 105 -11.15 -16.18 -14.58
CA ALA A 105 -10.35 -17.10 -15.38
C ALA A 105 -10.75 -18.57 -15.08
N ASP A 106 -12.06 -18.82 -14.96
CA ASP A 106 -12.63 -20.16 -14.89
C ASP A 106 -13.90 -20.24 -15.74
N HIS A 107 -13.69 -20.31 -17.06
CA HIS A 107 -14.64 -20.96 -17.94
C HIS A 107 -13.88 -21.92 -18.84
N ALA A 108 -14.10 -23.20 -18.52
CA ALA A 108 -13.81 -24.37 -19.34
C ALA A 108 -14.61 -24.37 -20.65
#